data_AF-A0A0F9D9B6-F1
#
_entry.id   AF-A0A0F9D9B6-F1
#
_cell.length_a   1.000
_cell.length_b   1.000
_cell.length_c   1.000
_cell.angle_alpha   90.00
_cell.angle_beta   90.00
_cell.angle_gamma   90.00
#
_symmetry.space_group_name_H-M   'P 1'
#
loop_
_entity.id
_entity.type
_entity.pdbx_description
1 polymer ?
#
loop_
_entity_poly.entity_id
_entity_poly.type
_entity_poly.pdbx_seq_one_letter_code
_entity_poly.pdbx_strand_id
1 'polypeptide(L)'
;MGGVVNQPALSGMPRPARQVLGTTSAFGRTLIDDADAATARTTLGVTQQGNKNAVINGGFRIGQRGTSFTSATTPANSDDTYLLDRWVLLSDGDDAVDVTQETGTLPTGSYAAVRLDVETANKKFGIMQVLEARDAAALIGGTVSLSFKARRTGTSIDHLRAAVLAWDSTADTVTSDVVSAWEAAGTDPTLVANWTYENTPASLATLTTSYQTFTIENISIDTASAANVAVFIWSDDVTTTTGDFLYIADVQLELGVIATPFERRYMAKELVLCQRYYTKTFPQGTVPADNAGNSGSFMGAGVRTGDDEPIANWRFLIIMRVAPTITRYNPGSGTAGEWGNGASVGAAARTVNITDSSVIIDNSGTVLAAATQWHIAVQADAEL
;
A
#
# COMPACT_ATOMS: atom_id res chain seq x y z
N MET A 1 -3.71 -37.47 95.19
CA MET A 1 -2.85 -36.29 94.97
C MET A 1 -3.30 -35.62 93.68
N GLY A 2 -4.07 -34.55 93.80
CA GLY A 2 -4.42 -33.68 92.68
C GLY A 2 -3.36 -32.60 92.51
N GLY A 3 -3.23 -32.08 91.29
CA GLY A 3 -2.40 -30.92 90.97
C GLY A 3 -1.93 -30.90 89.53
N VAL A 4 -2.84 -30.74 88.57
CA VAL A 4 -2.49 -30.32 87.20
C VAL A 4 -2.23 -28.81 87.25
N VAL A 5 -1.00 -28.41 86.93
CA VAL A 5 -0.62 -27.00 86.80
C VAL A 5 -1.17 -26.49 85.46
N ASN A 6 -2.12 -25.56 85.51
CA ASN A 6 -2.62 -24.82 84.36
C ASN A 6 -1.52 -23.88 83.82
N GLN A 7 -0.97 -24.16 82.64
CA GLN A 7 -0.37 -23.12 81.81
C GLN A 7 -1.51 -22.34 81.11
N PRO A 8 -1.55 -21.00 81.20
CA PRO A 8 -2.57 -20.23 80.51
C PRO A 8 -2.36 -20.32 79.01
N ALA A 9 -3.38 -20.78 78.29
CA ALA A 9 -3.42 -20.75 76.85
C ALA A 9 -3.21 -19.30 76.36
N LEU A 10 -2.26 -19.11 75.44
CA LEU A 10 -2.10 -17.89 74.63
C LEU A 10 -3.27 -17.72 73.64
N SER A 11 -4.50 -17.82 74.13
CA SER A 11 -5.75 -17.69 73.36
C SER A 11 -6.16 -16.23 73.15
N GLY A 12 -5.20 -15.30 73.18
CA GLY A 12 -5.47 -13.86 73.19
C GLY A 12 -4.59 -13.01 72.28
N MET A 13 -3.60 -13.58 71.56
CA MET A 13 -2.90 -12.79 70.54
C MET A 13 -3.74 -12.80 69.26
N PRO A 14 -4.16 -11.63 68.73
CA PRO A 14 -4.77 -11.57 67.42
C PRO A 14 -3.77 -12.14 66.42
N ARG A 15 -4.15 -13.20 65.70
CA ARG A 15 -3.43 -13.56 64.48
C ARG A 15 -3.46 -12.30 63.60
N PRO A 16 -2.33 -11.84 63.01
CA PRO A 16 -2.39 -10.73 62.07
C PRO A 16 -3.45 -11.11 61.04
N ALA A 17 -4.48 -10.26 60.93
CA ALA A 17 -5.57 -10.49 60.00
C ALA A 17 -4.94 -10.81 58.64
N ARG A 18 -5.47 -11.83 57.95
CA ARG A 18 -5.20 -11.99 56.52
C ARG A 18 -5.37 -10.60 55.94
N GLN A 19 -4.30 -9.99 55.43
CA GLN A 19 -4.37 -8.70 54.78
C GLN A 19 -5.29 -8.93 53.59
N VAL A 20 -6.57 -8.61 53.77
CA VAL A 20 -7.51 -8.48 52.67
C VAL A 20 -6.88 -7.36 51.88
N LEU A 21 -6.27 -7.70 50.73
CA LEU A 21 -5.89 -6.70 49.73
C LEU A 21 -7.09 -5.76 49.64
N GLY A 22 -6.88 -4.50 50.00
CA GLY A 22 -7.96 -3.51 50.09
C GLY A 22 -8.86 -3.64 48.87
N THR A 23 -10.17 -3.52 49.07
CA THR A 23 -11.17 -3.71 48.01
C THR A 23 -10.65 -3.08 46.74
N THR A 24 -10.34 -3.91 45.75
CA THR A 24 -10.00 -3.43 44.41
C THR A 24 -11.10 -2.44 44.03
N SER A 25 -10.69 -1.21 43.69
CA SER A 25 -11.64 -0.17 43.33
C SER A 25 -12.53 -0.68 42.21
N ALA A 26 -13.71 -0.08 42.00
CA ALA A 26 -14.57 -0.49 40.90
C ALA A 26 -13.77 -0.54 39.57
N PHE A 27 -12.88 0.43 39.37
CA PHE A 27 -11.89 0.44 38.30
C PHE A 27 -10.84 -0.68 38.40
N GLY A 28 -10.24 -0.93 39.57
CA GLY A 28 -9.29 -2.03 39.75
C GLY A 28 -9.89 -3.41 39.47
N ARG A 29 -11.20 -3.60 39.68
CA ARG A 29 -11.91 -4.84 39.32
C ARG A 29 -12.09 -5.01 37.82
N THR A 30 -12.33 -3.93 37.07
CA THR A 30 -12.43 -4.01 35.60
C THR A 30 -11.11 -4.36 34.92
N LEU A 31 -9.98 -4.28 35.63
CA LEU A 31 -8.67 -4.65 35.09
C LEU A 31 -8.25 -6.08 35.42
N ILE A 32 -8.84 -6.68 36.46
CA ILE A 32 -8.42 -7.97 37.03
C ILE A 32 -9.43 -9.08 36.69
N ASP A 33 -10.70 -8.74 36.46
CA ASP A 33 -11.83 -9.66 36.30
C ASP A 33 -12.55 -9.52 34.95
N ASP A 34 -11.90 -8.92 33.94
CA ASP A 34 -12.51 -8.80 32.62
C ASP A 34 -12.35 -10.11 31.84
N ALA A 35 -13.46 -10.80 31.61
CA ALA A 35 -13.52 -11.97 30.74
C ALA A 35 -13.19 -11.62 29.28
N ASP A 36 -13.26 -10.33 28.92
CA ASP A 36 -12.90 -9.82 27.61
C ASP A 36 -11.66 -8.92 27.69
N ALA A 37 -10.49 -9.54 27.55
CA ALA A 37 -9.22 -8.84 27.49
C ALA A 37 -9.16 -7.75 26.39
N ALA A 38 -9.99 -7.79 25.33
CA ALA A 38 -10.03 -6.76 24.30
C ALA A 38 -10.72 -5.47 24.78
N THR A 39 -11.81 -5.60 25.55
CA THR A 39 -12.51 -4.47 26.16
C THR A 39 -11.64 -3.76 27.21
N ALA A 40 -10.90 -4.53 28.04
CA ALA A 40 -9.94 -3.97 29.00
C ALA A 40 -8.78 -3.20 28.32
N ARG A 41 -8.19 -3.73 27.24
CA ARG A 41 -7.12 -3.04 26.49
C ARG A 41 -7.60 -1.72 25.88
N THR A 42 -8.83 -1.70 25.37
CA THR A 42 -9.49 -0.50 24.84
C THR A 42 -9.72 0.54 25.94
N THR A 43 -10.21 0.11 27.12
CA THR A 43 -10.48 0.99 28.27
C THR A 43 -9.21 1.59 28.88
N LEU A 44 -8.10 0.84 28.85
CA LEU A 44 -6.80 1.29 29.33
C LEU A 44 -6.00 2.13 28.32
N GLY A 45 -6.50 2.29 27.09
CA GLY A 45 -5.73 2.96 26.02
C GLY A 45 -4.47 2.19 25.62
N VAL A 46 -4.37 0.90 25.98
CA VAL A 46 -3.29 -0.02 25.57
C VAL A 46 -3.67 -0.64 24.23
N THR A 47 -4.04 0.21 23.28
CA THR A 47 -4.17 -0.15 21.87
C THR A 47 -2.77 -0.04 21.25
N GLN A 48 -2.42 -0.94 20.32
CA GLN A 48 -1.17 -0.86 19.57
C GLN A 48 -1.05 0.55 18.94
N GLN A 49 -0.20 1.40 19.51
CA GLN A 49 0.01 2.75 19.02
C GLN A 49 0.96 2.70 17.82
N GLY A 50 0.37 2.52 16.64
CA GLY A 50 1.05 2.60 15.35
C GLY A 50 1.36 1.26 14.70
N ASN A 51 1.47 1.29 13.37
CA ASN A 51 1.69 0.16 12.46
C ASN A 51 0.55 -0.87 12.45
N LYS A 52 -0.68 -0.41 12.66
CA LYS A 52 -1.87 -1.27 12.63
C LYS A 52 -2.38 -1.45 11.21
N ASN A 53 -2.26 -0.42 10.37
CA ASN A 53 -2.61 -0.57 8.97
C ASN A 53 -1.56 -1.46 8.30
N ALA A 54 -1.98 -2.50 7.60
CA ALA A 54 -1.11 -3.35 6.79
C ALA A 54 -0.93 -2.78 5.37
N VAL A 55 -1.93 -2.03 4.87
CA VAL A 55 -1.89 -1.38 3.57
C VAL A 55 -0.89 -0.22 3.57
N ILE A 56 -0.19 -0.05 2.46
CA ILE A 56 0.74 1.03 2.14
C ILE A 56 0.02 2.05 1.26
N ASN A 57 0.25 3.33 1.51
CA ASN A 57 -0.37 4.46 0.83
C ASN A 57 -1.91 4.41 0.81
N GLY A 58 -2.55 3.87 1.84
CA GLY A 58 -4.03 3.79 1.92
C GLY A 58 -4.73 5.15 2.01
N GLY A 59 -3.99 6.22 2.34
CA GLY A 59 -4.44 7.60 2.27
C GLY A 59 -4.13 8.30 0.94
N PHE A 60 -3.54 7.59 -0.03
CA PHE A 60 -3.20 8.07 -1.38
C PHE A 60 -2.35 9.35 -1.40
N ARG A 61 -1.46 9.52 -0.42
CA ARG A 61 -0.67 10.75 -0.21
C ARG A 61 0.66 10.75 -0.96
N ILE A 62 1.15 9.57 -1.31
CA ILE A 62 2.33 9.38 -2.14
C ILE A 62 1.83 9.12 -3.57
N GLY A 63 2.58 9.60 -4.55
CA GLY A 63 2.32 9.38 -5.98
C GLY A 63 3.64 9.50 -6.73
N GLN A 64 4.57 8.56 -6.52
CA GLN A 64 5.91 8.66 -7.12
C GLN A 64 5.87 8.47 -8.65
N ARG A 65 4.93 7.68 -9.17
CA ARG A 65 4.77 7.42 -10.61
C ARG A 65 4.07 8.56 -11.34
N GLY A 66 3.37 9.42 -10.60
CA GLY A 66 2.53 10.49 -11.11
C GLY A 66 1.29 10.69 -10.24
N THR A 67 0.51 11.71 -10.55
CA THR A 67 -0.73 12.05 -9.82
C THR A 67 -1.95 12.09 -10.73
N SER A 68 -1.80 11.83 -12.02
CA SER A 68 -2.86 11.77 -13.02
C SER A 68 -2.43 10.81 -14.12
N PHE A 69 -3.29 9.86 -14.44
CA PHE A 69 -3.03 8.76 -15.37
C PHE A 69 -4.23 8.61 -16.29
N THR A 70 -3.95 8.60 -17.58
CA THR A 70 -4.92 8.47 -18.68
C THR A 70 -4.35 7.53 -19.74
N SER A 71 -5.10 7.25 -20.80
CA SER A 71 -4.58 6.43 -21.91
C SER A 71 -3.38 7.04 -22.65
N ALA A 72 -3.08 8.33 -22.40
CA ALA A 72 -1.95 9.06 -22.98
C ALA A 72 -0.74 9.20 -22.05
N THR A 73 -0.79 8.71 -20.81
CA THR A 73 0.31 8.83 -19.84
C THR A 73 1.25 7.62 -19.88
N THR A 74 2.36 7.70 -19.14
CA THR A 74 3.26 6.55 -18.91
C THR A 74 3.57 6.46 -17.41
N PRO A 75 3.09 5.43 -16.70
CA PRO A 75 2.21 4.36 -17.20
C PRO A 75 0.83 4.88 -17.64
N ALA A 76 0.17 4.16 -18.55
CA ALA A 76 -1.21 4.42 -18.95
C ALA A 76 -2.18 3.88 -17.90
N ASN A 77 -3.45 4.29 -17.95
CA ASN A 77 -4.55 3.75 -17.14
C ASN A 77 -5.07 2.38 -17.64
N SER A 78 -4.14 1.49 -17.97
CA SER A 78 -4.44 0.12 -18.39
C SER A 78 -4.87 -0.74 -17.20
N ASP A 79 -5.58 -1.81 -17.52
CA ASP A 79 -5.84 -2.87 -16.54
C ASP A 79 -4.52 -3.44 -15.99
N ASP A 80 -4.55 -3.96 -14.77
CA ASP A 80 -3.39 -4.52 -14.05
C ASP A 80 -2.17 -3.58 -13.96
N THR A 81 -2.41 -2.29 -13.72
CA THR A 81 -1.33 -1.28 -13.70
C THR A 81 -1.17 -0.60 -12.35
N TYR A 82 0.07 -0.55 -11.84
CA TYR A 82 0.44 0.22 -10.64
C TYR A 82 0.49 1.72 -10.94
N LEU A 83 -0.36 2.51 -10.27
CA LEU A 83 -0.53 3.95 -10.54
C LEU A 83 -0.16 4.82 -9.33
N LEU A 84 -1.02 4.90 -8.30
CA LEU A 84 -0.76 5.68 -7.09
C LEU A 84 0.12 4.89 -6.11
N ASP A 85 1.36 4.65 -6.54
CA ASP A 85 2.36 3.75 -5.96
C ASP A 85 1.86 2.30 -5.95
N ARG A 86 1.60 1.75 -4.76
CA ARG A 86 1.32 0.33 -4.49
C ARG A 86 -0.08 -0.12 -4.93
N TRP A 87 -0.89 0.79 -5.46
CA TRP A 87 -2.27 0.52 -5.85
C TRP A 87 -2.34 0.15 -7.33
N VAL A 88 -2.83 -1.06 -7.59
CA VAL A 88 -3.13 -1.60 -8.92
C VAL A 88 -4.53 -1.14 -9.32
N LEU A 89 -4.67 -0.60 -10.52
CA LEU A 89 -5.95 -0.46 -11.19
C LEU A 89 -6.34 -1.81 -11.77
N LEU A 90 -7.55 -2.28 -11.44
CA LEU A 90 -8.16 -3.43 -12.10
C LEU A 90 -9.43 -2.96 -12.82
N SER A 91 -9.61 -3.32 -14.08
CA SER A 91 -10.76 -2.89 -14.88
C SER A 91 -11.19 -3.89 -15.95
N ASP A 92 -12.44 -3.81 -16.38
CA ASP A 92 -12.96 -4.62 -17.50
C ASP A 92 -12.46 -4.04 -18.84
N GLY A 93 -11.16 -4.21 -19.08
CA GLY A 93 -10.39 -3.65 -20.20
C GLY A 93 -9.62 -2.39 -19.84
N ASP A 94 -8.75 -1.97 -20.77
CA ASP A 94 -8.00 -0.72 -20.68
C ASP A 94 -8.89 0.51 -20.83
N ASP A 95 -8.45 1.65 -20.28
CA ASP A 95 -9.13 2.94 -20.41
C ASP A 95 -10.59 2.92 -19.92
N ALA A 96 -10.87 2.07 -18.93
CA ALA A 96 -12.17 2.05 -18.25
C ALA A 96 -12.34 3.28 -17.37
N VAL A 97 -11.27 3.67 -16.67
CA VAL A 97 -11.22 4.86 -15.83
C VAL A 97 -9.90 5.62 -15.92
N ASP A 98 -9.97 6.94 -15.90
CA ASP A 98 -8.84 7.82 -15.60
C ASP A 98 -8.58 7.85 -14.09
N VAL A 99 -7.31 7.79 -13.68
CA VAL A 99 -6.92 7.72 -12.26
C VAL A 99 -6.20 9.00 -11.85
N THR A 100 -6.67 9.67 -10.81
CA THR A 100 -6.08 10.92 -10.34
C THR A 100 -5.98 10.96 -8.80
N GLN A 101 -4.91 11.56 -8.28
CA GLN A 101 -4.80 11.94 -6.87
C GLN A 101 -5.65 13.19 -6.63
N GLU A 102 -6.82 13.00 -6.01
CA GLU A 102 -7.74 14.08 -5.65
C GLU A 102 -7.24 14.82 -4.41
N THR A 103 -7.30 16.16 -4.44
CA THR A 103 -6.88 17.02 -3.30
C THR A 103 -7.90 18.11 -2.95
N GLY A 104 -9.02 18.20 -3.66
CA GLY A 104 -10.05 19.22 -3.47
C GLY A 104 -11.09 18.84 -2.43
N THR A 105 -11.92 17.82 -2.71
CA THR A 105 -12.97 17.36 -1.78
C THR A 105 -12.56 16.07 -1.09
N LEU A 106 -12.29 16.14 0.22
CA LEU A 106 -11.68 15.08 1.00
C LEU A 106 -12.42 14.81 2.33
N PRO A 107 -12.29 13.60 2.90
CA PRO A 107 -12.71 13.37 4.28
C PRO A 107 -11.93 14.24 5.25
N THR A 108 -12.55 14.60 6.38
CA THR A 108 -11.89 15.38 7.44
C THR A 108 -10.56 14.75 7.84
N GLY A 109 -9.50 15.57 7.81
CA GLY A 109 -8.14 15.20 8.15
C GLY A 109 -7.33 14.60 6.99
N SER A 110 -7.95 14.08 5.92
CA SER A 110 -7.25 13.51 4.75
C SER A 110 -6.50 14.60 3.96
N TYR A 111 -5.43 14.20 3.27
CA TYR A 111 -4.67 15.11 2.38
C TYR A 111 -4.92 14.79 0.90
N ALA A 112 -5.25 13.54 0.61
CA ALA A 112 -5.54 13.07 -0.73
C ALA A 112 -6.55 11.92 -0.67
N ALA A 113 -7.07 11.59 -1.84
CA ALA A 113 -7.89 10.41 -2.14
C ALA A 113 -7.52 9.94 -3.56
N VAL A 114 -7.89 8.70 -3.92
CA VAL A 114 -7.93 8.32 -5.33
C VAL A 114 -9.26 8.74 -5.93
N ARG A 115 -9.23 9.29 -7.13
CA ARG A 115 -10.38 9.51 -8.00
C ARG A 115 -10.26 8.59 -9.22
N LEU A 116 -11.33 7.86 -9.49
CA LEU A 116 -11.50 7.00 -10.65
C LEU A 116 -12.61 7.63 -11.49
N ASP A 117 -12.26 8.14 -12.66
CA ASP A 117 -13.13 8.86 -13.57
C ASP A 117 -13.54 7.96 -14.72
N VAL A 118 -14.84 7.66 -14.86
CA VAL A 118 -15.32 6.74 -15.88
C VAL A 118 -15.10 7.32 -17.28
N GLU A 119 -14.24 6.66 -18.05
CA GLU A 119 -13.99 6.98 -19.46
C GLU A 119 -14.82 6.07 -20.37
N THR A 120 -14.80 4.76 -20.09
CA THR A 120 -15.61 3.78 -20.80
C THR A 120 -16.83 3.37 -19.97
N ALA A 121 -18.01 3.78 -20.42
CA ALA A 121 -19.29 3.44 -19.80
C ALA A 121 -19.54 1.93 -19.71
N ASN A 122 -20.35 1.53 -18.72
CA ASN A 122 -20.80 0.14 -18.48
C ASN A 122 -19.68 -0.86 -18.18
N LYS A 123 -18.54 -0.38 -17.70
CA LYS A 123 -17.40 -1.19 -17.26
C LYS A 123 -17.30 -1.22 -15.74
N LYS A 124 -16.96 -2.38 -15.20
CA LYS A 124 -16.55 -2.53 -13.81
C LYS A 124 -15.07 -2.17 -13.67
N PHE A 125 -14.71 -1.66 -12.52
CA PHE A 125 -13.35 -1.24 -12.20
C PHE A 125 -13.16 -1.17 -10.69
N GLY A 126 -11.91 -1.20 -10.25
CA GLY A 126 -11.55 -1.15 -8.85
C GLY A 126 -10.08 -0.90 -8.64
N ILE A 127 -9.69 -0.88 -7.37
CA ILE A 127 -8.30 -0.78 -6.95
C ILE A 127 -7.96 -1.94 -6.05
N MET A 128 -6.73 -2.40 -6.17
CA MET A 128 -6.22 -3.48 -5.35
C MET A 128 -4.83 -3.16 -4.79
N GLN A 129 -4.55 -3.70 -3.62
CA GLN A 129 -3.18 -3.79 -3.13
C GLN A 129 -2.89 -5.16 -2.55
N VAL A 130 -1.85 -5.80 -3.06
CA VAL A 130 -1.28 -7.05 -2.52
C VAL A 130 -0.21 -6.72 -1.47
N LEU A 131 -0.28 -7.38 -0.33
CA LEU A 131 0.73 -7.33 0.73
C LEU A 131 1.84 -8.37 0.44
N GLU A 132 3.10 -7.97 0.61
CA GLU A 132 4.24 -8.89 0.58
C GLU A 132 4.05 -9.97 1.65
N ALA A 133 4.43 -11.21 1.38
CA ALA A 133 4.18 -12.36 2.23
C ALA A 133 4.72 -12.16 3.65
N ARG A 134 5.85 -11.45 3.77
CA ARG A 134 6.46 -11.11 5.07
C ARG A 134 5.59 -10.17 5.91
N ASP A 135 4.87 -9.25 5.28
CA ASP A 135 3.95 -8.33 5.95
C ASP A 135 2.59 -8.99 6.18
N ALA A 136 2.14 -9.83 5.25
CA ALA A 136 0.90 -10.61 5.33
C ALA A 136 0.94 -11.71 6.41
N ALA A 137 2.12 -12.24 6.73
CA ALA A 137 2.31 -13.35 7.67
C ALA A 137 1.67 -13.12 9.06
N ALA A 138 1.58 -11.87 9.51
CA ALA A 138 0.94 -11.54 10.78
C ALA A 138 -0.60 -11.62 10.73
N LEU A 139 -1.19 -11.52 9.52
CA LEU A 139 -2.64 -11.54 9.28
C LEU A 139 -3.17 -12.96 9.07
N ILE A 140 -2.37 -13.81 8.43
CA ILE A 140 -2.74 -15.18 8.03
C ILE A 140 -3.04 -16.05 9.26
N GLY A 141 -4.16 -16.77 9.23
CA GLY A 141 -4.67 -17.57 10.35
C GLY A 141 -5.31 -16.73 11.47
N GLY A 142 -5.29 -15.39 11.33
CA GLY A 142 -5.90 -14.45 12.26
C GLY A 142 -7.26 -13.94 11.77
N THR A 143 -7.80 -13.00 12.54
CA THR A 143 -9.00 -12.25 12.16
C THR A 143 -8.63 -10.78 11.94
N VAL A 144 -9.10 -10.22 10.83
CA VAL A 144 -8.83 -8.85 10.40
C VAL A 144 -10.12 -8.06 10.22
N SER A 145 -9.95 -6.74 10.11
CA SER A 145 -11.00 -5.81 9.72
C SER A 145 -10.48 -4.87 8.62
N LEU A 146 -11.32 -4.63 7.63
CA LEU A 146 -11.09 -3.70 6.53
C LEU A 146 -11.99 -2.48 6.74
N SER A 147 -11.42 -1.29 6.58
CA SER A 147 -12.17 -0.04 6.55
C SER A 147 -11.67 0.89 5.47
N PHE A 148 -12.56 1.71 4.93
CA PHE A 148 -12.21 2.78 3.99
C PHE A 148 -13.34 3.81 3.93
N LYS A 149 -13.08 4.93 3.24
CA LYS A 149 -14.09 5.93 2.95
C LYS A 149 -14.31 6.04 1.46
N ALA A 150 -15.55 6.18 1.04
CA ALA A 150 -15.86 6.40 -0.37
C ALA A 150 -17.01 7.38 -0.57
N ARG A 151 -17.01 8.02 -1.74
CA ARG A 151 -18.10 8.83 -2.28
C ARG A 151 -18.09 8.73 -3.80
N ARG A 152 -19.12 9.28 -4.44
CA ARG A 152 -19.15 9.44 -5.89
C ARG A 152 -19.52 10.85 -6.35
N THR A 153 -19.42 11.11 -7.64
CA THR A 153 -20.27 12.07 -8.36
C THR A 153 -21.22 11.31 -9.28
N GLY A 154 -22.39 11.87 -9.55
CA GLY A 154 -23.41 11.22 -10.36
C GLY A 154 -24.25 10.17 -9.64
N THR A 155 -25.01 9.42 -10.41
CA THR A 155 -25.97 8.41 -9.92
C THR A 155 -25.75 7.01 -10.47
N SER A 156 -24.76 6.77 -11.35
CA SER A 156 -24.61 5.46 -11.99
C SER A 156 -23.75 4.45 -11.22
N ILE A 157 -22.91 4.91 -10.29
CA ILE A 157 -22.03 4.08 -9.44
C ILE A 157 -22.75 3.84 -8.10
N ASP A 158 -23.67 2.91 -8.02
CA ASP A 158 -24.52 2.68 -6.84
C ASP A 158 -23.98 1.59 -5.90
N HIS A 159 -23.29 0.60 -6.45
CA HIS A 159 -22.87 -0.61 -5.74
C HIS A 159 -21.35 -0.69 -5.67
N LEU A 160 -20.81 -0.37 -4.51
CA LEU A 160 -19.41 -0.59 -4.19
C LEU A 160 -19.29 -1.89 -3.39
N ARG A 161 -18.32 -2.73 -3.73
CA ARG A 161 -17.99 -3.94 -2.99
C ARG A 161 -16.52 -3.90 -2.57
N ALA A 162 -16.20 -4.68 -1.55
CA ALA A 162 -14.81 -4.86 -1.12
C ALA A 162 -14.60 -6.27 -0.58
N ALA A 163 -13.38 -6.75 -0.76
CA ALA A 163 -12.93 -8.04 -0.29
C ALA A 163 -11.50 -7.99 0.22
N VAL A 164 -11.23 -8.86 1.19
CA VAL A 164 -9.89 -9.36 1.48
C VAL A 164 -9.71 -10.65 0.71
N LEU A 165 -8.59 -10.77 0.01
CA LEU A 165 -8.22 -11.95 -0.77
C LEU A 165 -7.01 -12.62 -0.15
N ALA A 166 -6.89 -13.93 -0.32
CA ALA A 166 -5.67 -14.67 -0.01
C ALA A 166 -5.14 -15.41 -1.22
N TRP A 167 -3.81 -15.47 -1.33
CA TRP A 167 -3.10 -16.22 -2.34
C TRP A 167 -2.55 -17.51 -1.74
N ASP A 168 -2.91 -18.67 -2.28
CA ASP A 168 -2.58 -19.99 -1.70
C ASP A 168 -1.41 -20.72 -2.38
N SER A 169 -0.60 -20.00 -3.15
CA SER A 169 0.54 -20.55 -3.90
C SER A 169 1.89 -19.97 -3.44
N THR A 170 2.89 -19.92 -4.32
CA THR A 170 4.25 -19.48 -3.96
C THR A 170 4.23 -18.02 -3.53
N ALA A 171 4.82 -17.76 -2.35
CA ALA A 171 4.91 -16.43 -1.76
C ALA A 171 5.53 -15.42 -2.74
N ASP A 172 4.89 -14.26 -2.86
CA ASP A 172 5.38 -13.10 -3.62
C ASP A 172 5.58 -13.33 -5.13
N THR A 173 4.96 -14.37 -5.69
CA THR A 173 4.86 -14.64 -7.13
C THR A 173 3.40 -14.59 -7.59
N VAL A 174 2.68 -13.59 -7.09
CA VAL A 174 1.25 -13.44 -7.30
C VAL A 174 0.94 -13.08 -8.76
N THR A 175 -0.27 -13.37 -9.20
CA THR A 175 -0.83 -12.71 -10.39
C THR A 175 -1.56 -11.46 -9.90
N SER A 176 -1.09 -10.28 -10.28
CA SER A 176 -1.63 -8.98 -9.86
C SER A 176 -3.00 -8.69 -10.50
N ASP A 177 -3.23 -9.13 -11.73
CA ASP A 177 -4.58 -9.23 -12.28
C ASP A 177 -5.34 -10.39 -11.62
N VAL A 178 -6.09 -10.07 -10.57
CA VAL A 178 -6.82 -11.10 -9.81
C VAL A 178 -8.14 -11.48 -10.47
N VAL A 179 -8.62 -10.75 -11.47
CA VAL A 179 -9.97 -10.92 -12.03
C VAL A 179 -9.90 -11.64 -13.38
N SER A 180 -10.31 -12.90 -13.40
CA SER A 180 -10.45 -13.65 -14.66
C SER A 180 -11.71 -13.31 -15.44
N ALA A 181 -12.77 -12.88 -14.74
CA ALA A 181 -14.01 -12.39 -15.33
C ALA A 181 -14.75 -11.49 -14.34
N TRP A 182 -15.23 -10.34 -14.81
CA TRP A 182 -15.92 -9.34 -13.98
C TRP A 182 -17.37 -9.67 -13.62
N GLU A 183 -17.96 -10.65 -14.29
CA GLU A 183 -19.34 -11.11 -14.13
C GLU A 183 -20.41 -10.01 -14.28
N ALA A 184 -21.69 -10.39 -14.24
CA ALA A 184 -22.81 -9.44 -14.26
C ALA A 184 -22.88 -8.63 -12.96
N ALA A 185 -23.58 -7.49 -12.98
CA ALA A 185 -23.87 -6.73 -11.75
C ALA A 185 -24.61 -7.61 -10.72
N GLY A 186 -24.26 -7.46 -9.45
CA GLY A 186 -24.80 -8.28 -8.37
C GLY A 186 -23.97 -9.56 -8.09
N THR A 187 -23.02 -9.90 -8.96
CA THR A 187 -22.18 -11.10 -8.84
C THR A 187 -20.73 -10.69 -8.64
N ASP A 188 -20.05 -11.34 -7.69
CA ASP A 188 -18.63 -11.09 -7.43
C ASP A 188 -17.79 -11.56 -8.63
N PRO A 189 -16.70 -10.85 -8.96
CA PRO A 189 -15.78 -11.27 -10.02
C PRO A 189 -15.26 -12.70 -9.81
N THR A 190 -15.12 -13.45 -10.90
CA THR A 190 -14.42 -14.73 -10.87
C THR A 190 -12.92 -14.47 -10.76
N LEU A 191 -12.31 -14.92 -9.68
CA LEU A 191 -10.87 -14.75 -9.45
C LEU A 191 -10.03 -15.68 -10.34
N VAL A 192 -8.82 -15.24 -10.71
CA VAL A 192 -7.82 -16.13 -11.32
C VAL A 192 -7.38 -17.20 -10.32
N ALA A 193 -6.71 -18.25 -10.83
CA ALA A 193 -6.28 -19.36 -9.99
C ALA A 193 -5.41 -18.93 -8.79
N ASN A 194 -5.57 -19.63 -7.67
CA ASN A 194 -4.88 -19.44 -6.40
C ASN A 194 -5.30 -18.20 -5.59
N TRP A 195 -6.24 -17.39 -6.08
CA TRP A 195 -6.87 -16.34 -5.28
C TRP A 195 -8.22 -16.81 -4.72
N THR A 196 -8.44 -16.54 -3.44
CA THR A 196 -9.67 -16.87 -2.73
C THR A 196 -10.21 -15.63 -2.00
N TYR A 197 -11.54 -15.58 -1.85
CA TYR A 197 -12.21 -14.57 -1.02
C TYR A 197 -12.19 -15.00 0.46
N GLU A 198 -11.74 -14.12 1.35
CA GLU A 198 -11.72 -14.35 2.82
C GLU A 198 -12.97 -13.79 3.52
N ASN A 199 -13.78 -13.01 2.80
CA ASN A 199 -15.11 -12.59 3.21
C ASN A 199 -16.07 -12.73 2.05
N THR A 200 -17.36 -12.95 2.33
CA THR A 200 -18.41 -12.85 1.31
C THR A 200 -18.63 -11.37 0.98
N PRO A 201 -18.23 -10.89 -0.21
CA PRO A 201 -18.47 -9.50 -0.56
C PRO A 201 -19.97 -9.27 -0.75
N ALA A 202 -20.44 -8.12 -0.30
CA ALA A 202 -21.80 -7.68 -0.52
C ALA A 202 -21.75 -6.22 -0.93
N SER A 203 -22.75 -5.78 -1.69
CA SER A 203 -22.91 -4.35 -1.98
C SER A 203 -22.96 -3.59 -0.67
N LEU A 204 -21.96 -2.74 -0.48
CA LEU A 204 -21.89 -1.82 0.63
C LEU A 204 -23.01 -0.78 0.46
N ALA A 205 -23.38 -0.10 1.56
CA ALA A 205 -24.47 0.87 1.55
C ALA A 205 -24.36 1.84 0.36
N THR A 206 -25.50 2.18 -0.25
CA THR A 206 -25.57 3.00 -1.48
C THR A 206 -24.67 4.22 -1.39
N LEU A 207 -23.81 4.40 -2.39
CA LEU A 207 -22.88 5.52 -2.42
C LEU A 207 -23.61 6.86 -2.55
N THR A 208 -23.16 7.83 -1.77
CA THR A 208 -23.65 9.22 -1.83
C THR A 208 -22.57 10.16 -2.34
N THR A 209 -22.94 11.42 -2.55
CA THR A 209 -22.00 12.49 -2.93
C THR A 209 -21.10 12.95 -1.77
N SER A 210 -21.38 12.50 -0.55
CA SER A 210 -20.57 12.76 0.65
C SER A 210 -19.76 11.52 1.01
N TYR A 211 -18.58 11.71 1.60
CA TYR A 211 -17.80 10.57 2.09
C TYR A 211 -18.55 9.83 3.20
N GLN A 212 -18.67 8.51 3.00
CA GLN A 212 -19.16 7.56 3.97
C GLN A 212 -18.02 6.64 4.39
N THR A 213 -18.02 6.21 5.64
CA THR A 213 -17.10 5.17 6.13
C THR A 213 -17.74 3.80 5.94
N PHE A 214 -16.99 2.88 5.35
CA PHE A 214 -17.37 1.49 5.17
C PHE A 214 -16.44 0.61 5.99
N THR A 215 -16.99 -0.44 6.60
CA THR A 215 -16.25 -1.42 7.38
C THR A 215 -16.70 -2.84 7.02
N ILE A 216 -15.75 -3.75 6.98
CA ILE A 216 -15.97 -5.20 6.94
C ILE A 216 -15.14 -5.79 8.07
N GLU A 217 -15.82 -6.36 9.05
CA GLU A 217 -15.25 -6.80 10.31
C GLU A 217 -15.38 -8.31 10.45
N ASN A 218 -14.57 -8.90 11.34
CA ASN A 218 -14.56 -10.35 11.60
C ASN A 218 -14.20 -11.20 10.37
N ILE A 219 -13.29 -10.72 9.54
CA ILE A 219 -12.78 -11.47 8.38
C ILE A 219 -11.72 -12.46 8.88
N SER A 220 -11.98 -13.76 8.78
CA SER A 220 -10.97 -14.77 9.12
C SER A 220 -10.11 -15.02 7.89
N ILE A 221 -8.79 -14.98 8.03
CA ILE A 221 -7.86 -15.32 6.94
C ILE A 221 -7.52 -16.80 7.07
N ASP A 222 -8.40 -17.66 6.57
CA ASP A 222 -8.37 -19.11 6.82
C ASP A 222 -8.10 -19.97 5.59
N THR A 223 -7.82 -19.36 4.43
CA THR A 223 -7.37 -20.07 3.24
C THR A 223 -6.15 -20.93 3.57
N ALA A 224 -6.27 -22.24 3.28
CA ALA A 224 -5.20 -23.19 3.47
C ALA A 224 -3.99 -22.79 2.63
N SER A 225 -2.80 -22.79 3.23
CA SER A 225 -1.55 -22.39 2.56
C SER A 225 -1.49 -20.94 2.07
N ALA A 226 -2.32 -20.05 2.62
CA ALA A 226 -2.22 -18.62 2.34
C ALA A 226 -0.78 -18.11 2.54
N ALA A 227 -0.26 -17.42 1.53
CA ALA A 227 1.09 -16.86 1.48
C ALA A 227 1.09 -15.34 1.32
N ASN A 228 0.12 -14.77 0.60
CA ASN A 228 -0.09 -13.33 0.48
C ASN A 228 -1.54 -12.98 0.80
N VAL A 229 -1.78 -11.72 1.17
CA VAL A 229 -3.11 -11.14 1.43
C VAL A 229 -3.27 -9.90 0.56
N ALA A 230 -4.45 -9.65 0.01
CA ALA A 230 -4.75 -8.45 -0.76
C ALA A 230 -6.04 -7.78 -0.30
N VAL A 231 -6.15 -6.48 -0.53
CA VAL A 231 -7.40 -5.71 -0.39
C VAL A 231 -7.86 -5.33 -1.79
N PHE A 232 -9.11 -5.65 -2.13
CA PHE A 232 -9.74 -5.30 -3.40
C PHE A 232 -11.04 -4.54 -3.17
N ILE A 233 -11.19 -3.36 -3.78
CA ILE A 233 -12.38 -2.51 -3.70
C ILE A 233 -12.80 -2.16 -5.12
N TRP A 234 -14.06 -2.45 -5.50
CA TRP A 234 -14.53 -2.28 -6.88
C TRP A 234 -15.97 -1.78 -6.97
N SER A 235 -16.29 -1.11 -8.09
CA SER A 235 -17.67 -0.86 -8.51
C SER A 235 -18.23 -2.11 -9.17
N ASP A 236 -19.35 -2.59 -8.65
CA ASP A 236 -20.11 -3.73 -9.17
C ASP A 236 -21.15 -3.32 -10.22
N ASP A 237 -21.17 -2.04 -10.60
CA ASP A 237 -22.13 -1.50 -11.55
C ASP A 237 -21.70 -1.74 -13.00
N VAL A 238 -22.66 -2.15 -13.83
CA VAL A 238 -22.49 -2.30 -15.29
C VAL A 238 -23.27 -1.25 -16.08
N THR A 239 -23.71 -0.19 -15.40
CA THR A 239 -24.49 0.92 -15.96
C THR A 239 -23.79 2.26 -15.75
N THR A 240 -22.48 2.24 -15.50
CA THR A 240 -21.66 3.42 -15.24
C THR A 240 -21.69 4.37 -16.44
N THR A 241 -21.75 5.67 -16.18
CA THR A 241 -21.81 6.71 -17.21
C THR A 241 -20.49 7.47 -17.27
N THR A 242 -19.99 7.76 -18.47
CA THR A 242 -18.77 8.55 -18.66
C THR A 242 -18.84 9.90 -17.93
N GLY A 243 -17.78 10.25 -17.21
CA GLY A 243 -17.69 11.46 -16.37
C GLY A 243 -18.33 11.33 -14.98
N ASP A 244 -18.87 10.16 -14.61
CA ASP A 244 -19.14 9.84 -13.21
C ASP A 244 -17.82 9.45 -12.53
N PHE A 245 -17.66 9.87 -11.28
CA PHE A 245 -16.41 9.66 -10.53
C PHE A 245 -16.66 8.83 -9.29
N LEU A 246 -15.79 7.85 -9.03
CA LEU A 246 -15.67 7.17 -7.74
C LEU A 246 -14.46 7.71 -6.98
N TYR A 247 -14.62 7.97 -5.69
CA TYR A 247 -13.53 8.39 -4.81
C TYR A 247 -13.36 7.42 -3.67
N ILE A 248 -12.12 7.03 -3.39
CA ILE A 248 -11.76 6.16 -2.26
C ILE A 248 -10.64 6.83 -1.47
N ALA A 249 -10.75 6.77 -0.14
CA ALA A 249 -9.78 7.36 0.78
C ALA A 249 -9.65 6.52 2.05
N ASP A 250 -8.55 6.71 2.77
CA ASP A 250 -8.33 6.15 4.11
C ASP A 250 -8.53 4.61 4.18
N VAL A 251 -7.94 3.84 3.24
CA VAL A 251 -8.05 2.38 3.23
C VAL A 251 -7.12 1.73 4.27
N GLN A 252 -7.71 0.99 5.21
CA GLN A 252 -6.99 0.31 6.28
C GLN A 252 -7.44 -1.14 6.42
N LEU A 253 -6.47 -2.05 6.34
CA LEU A 253 -6.60 -3.43 6.79
C LEU A 253 -5.81 -3.58 8.08
N GLU A 254 -6.42 -4.10 9.13
CA GLU A 254 -5.74 -4.27 10.42
C GLU A 254 -6.16 -5.54 11.15
N LEU A 255 -5.27 -6.04 12.02
CA LEU A 255 -5.57 -7.15 12.91
C LEU A 255 -6.65 -6.77 13.91
N GLY A 256 -7.60 -7.68 14.10
CA GLY A 256 -8.67 -7.56 15.07
C GLY A 256 -10.05 -7.67 14.45
N VAL A 257 -11.02 -7.91 15.33
CA VAL A 257 -12.43 -8.11 14.98
C VAL A 257 -13.19 -6.81 14.73
N ILE A 258 -12.59 -5.64 14.99
CA ILE A 258 -13.25 -4.33 14.92
C ILE A 258 -12.33 -3.37 14.16
N ALA A 259 -12.91 -2.65 13.20
CA ALA A 259 -12.24 -1.59 12.47
C ALA A 259 -12.07 -0.36 13.38
N THR A 260 -10.86 0.15 13.44
CA THR A 260 -10.48 1.32 14.23
C THR A 260 -10.30 2.55 13.33
N PRO A 261 -10.24 3.78 13.88
CA PRO A 261 -10.00 4.97 13.06
C PRO A 261 -8.69 4.86 12.26
N PHE A 262 -8.71 5.32 11.01
CA PHE A 262 -7.55 5.21 10.11
C PHE A 262 -6.24 5.72 10.72
N GLU A 263 -5.18 4.92 10.61
CA GLU A 263 -3.83 5.24 11.04
C GLU A 263 -3.17 6.25 10.10
N ARG A 264 -2.93 7.46 10.61
CA ARG A 264 -2.14 8.46 9.88
C ARG A 264 -0.65 8.30 10.18
N ARG A 265 0.03 7.52 9.33
CA ARG A 265 1.49 7.49 9.33
C ARG A 265 2.07 8.83 8.90
N TYR A 266 3.26 9.16 9.41
CA TYR A 266 4.02 10.31 8.94
C TYR A 266 4.38 10.15 7.46
N MET A 267 4.36 11.25 6.71
CA MET A 267 4.62 11.25 5.27
C MET A 267 5.96 10.59 4.91
N ALA A 268 7.02 10.86 5.68
CA ALA A 268 8.32 10.24 5.47
C ALA A 268 8.31 8.72 5.65
N LYS A 269 7.50 8.21 6.60
CA LYS A 269 7.35 6.78 6.81
C LYS A 269 6.59 6.12 5.65
N GLU A 270 5.49 6.73 5.23
CA GLU A 270 4.71 6.24 4.10
C GLU A 270 5.55 6.21 2.81
N LEU A 271 6.35 7.25 2.58
CA LEU A 271 7.27 7.32 1.45
C LEU A 271 8.31 6.20 1.51
N VAL A 272 8.93 5.94 2.67
CA VAL A 272 9.90 4.85 2.83
C VAL A 272 9.27 3.48 2.54
N LEU A 273 8.01 3.26 2.96
CA LEU A 273 7.28 2.02 2.66
C LEU A 273 7.01 1.89 1.15
N CYS A 274 6.64 2.97 0.46
CA CYS A 274 6.47 2.98 -1.00
C CYS A 274 7.82 2.75 -1.72
N GLN A 275 8.90 3.36 -1.23
CA GLN A 275 10.25 3.28 -1.80
C GLN A 275 10.88 1.89 -1.78
N ARG A 276 10.32 0.96 -0.99
CA ARG A 276 10.68 -0.47 -1.03
C ARG A 276 10.27 -1.14 -2.36
N TYR A 277 9.24 -0.65 -3.03
CA TYR A 277 8.66 -1.28 -4.22
C TYR A 277 8.89 -0.45 -5.48
N TYR A 278 8.98 0.87 -5.35
CA TYR A 278 9.26 1.73 -6.47
C TYR A 278 10.11 2.91 -6.02
N THR A 279 11.16 3.26 -6.74
CA THR A 279 11.95 4.46 -6.48
C THR A 279 12.48 5.06 -7.77
N LYS A 280 12.80 6.34 -7.75
CA LYS A 280 13.26 7.08 -8.92
C LYS A 280 14.34 8.08 -8.54
N THR A 281 15.18 8.45 -9.50
CA THR A 281 16.18 9.50 -9.31
C THR A 281 15.59 10.90 -9.50
N PHE A 282 14.45 11.01 -10.21
CA PHE A 282 13.74 12.28 -10.38
C PHE A 282 13.24 12.84 -9.04
N PRO A 283 13.10 14.18 -8.92
CA PRO A 283 12.42 14.79 -7.78
C PRO A 283 11.04 14.19 -7.56
N GLN A 284 10.60 14.16 -6.31
CA GLN A 284 9.34 13.49 -5.92
C GLN A 284 8.14 13.91 -6.79
N GLY A 285 8.01 15.22 -7.07
CA GLY A 285 6.92 15.78 -7.89
C GLY A 285 7.13 15.73 -9.41
N THR A 286 8.22 15.16 -9.90
CA THR A 286 8.52 15.06 -11.34
C THR A 286 8.21 13.65 -11.84
N VAL A 287 7.25 13.51 -12.75
CA VAL A 287 6.95 12.23 -13.40
C VAL A 287 8.19 11.77 -14.20
N PRO A 288 8.66 10.51 -14.02
CA PRO A 288 9.75 9.98 -14.83
C PRO A 288 9.40 9.98 -16.32
N ALA A 289 10.20 10.67 -17.13
CA ALA A 289 10.10 10.65 -18.58
C ALA A 289 11.44 11.07 -19.19
N ASP A 290 11.64 10.75 -20.48
CA ASP A 290 12.70 11.37 -21.25
C ASP A 290 12.43 12.87 -21.39
N ASN A 291 13.49 13.67 -21.48
CA ASN A 291 13.41 15.13 -21.59
C ASN A 291 12.63 15.81 -20.43
N ALA A 292 12.57 15.19 -19.25
CA ALA A 292 11.91 15.74 -18.05
C ALA A 292 12.82 16.65 -17.19
N GLY A 293 14.02 16.95 -17.66
CA GLY A 293 15.00 17.81 -16.99
C GLY A 293 16.02 17.05 -16.13
N ASN A 294 17.20 17.65 -15.96
CA ASN A 294 18.36 17.00 -15.35
C ASN A 294 18.34 16.93 -13.81
N SER A 295 17.35 17.52 -13.14
CA SER A 295 17.25 17.47 -11.68
C SER A 295 17.17 16.03 -11.19
N GLY A 296 18.05 15.67 -10.25
CA GLY A 296 18.09 14.32 -9.68
C GLY A 296 18.75 13.25 -10.59
N SER A 297 19.06 13.57 -11.84
CA SER A 297 19.80 12.65 -12.72
C SER A 297 21.21 12.35 -12.17
N PHE A 298 21.73 11.16 -12.46
CA PHE A 298 23.16 10.91 -12.28
C PHE A 298 23.93 11.76 -13.25
N MET A 299 24.98 12.42 -12.75
CA MET A 299 25.87 13.23 -13.56
C MET A 299 27.31 12.72 -13.42
N GLY A 300 27.93 12.37 -14.55
CA GLY A 300 29.36 12.07 -14.64
C GLY A 300 30.13 13.26 -15.20
N ALA A 301 31.30 13.54 -14.66
CA ALA A 301 32.24 14.50 -15.25
C ALA A 301 32.92 13.84 -16.47
N GLY A 302 32.78 14.43 -17.66
CA GLY A 302 33.66 14.10 -18.79
C GLY A 302 34.93 14.95 -18.70
N VAL A 303 36.10 14.35 -18.57
CA VAL A 303 37.35 15.13 -18.48
C VAL A 303 37.71 15.63 -19.87
N ARG A 304 38.04 16.93 -19.93
CA ARG A 304 38.12 17.79 -21.13
C ARG A 304 39.27 17.49 -22.13
N THR A 305 39.86 16.29 -22.12
CA THR A 305 41.01 15.95 -22.98
C THR A 305 41.19 14.46 -23.32
N GLY A 306 40.23 13.57 -23.01
CA GLY A 306 40.32 12.14 -23.34
C GLY A 306 38.95 11.50 -23.58
N ASP A 307 38.94 10.36 -24.27
CA ASP A 307 37.73 9.55 -24.42
C ASP A 307 37.43 8.84 -23.09
N ASP A 308 36.19 8.86 -22.62
CA ASP A 308 35.76 8.28 -21.33
C ASP A 308 34.45 7.48 -21.48
N GLU A 309 34.15 6.63 -20.49
CA GLU A 309 32.91 5.85 -20.38
C GLU A 309 32.03 6.38 -19.24
N PRO A 310 30.77 6.80 -19.48
CA PRO A 310 29.86 7.16 -18.40
C PRO A 310 29.44 5.92 -17.60
N ILE A 311 29.65 5.99 -16.28
CA ILE A 311 29.22 4.98 -15.32
C ILE A 311 28.55 5.67 -14.14
N ALA A 312 27.39 5.17 -13.73
CA ALA A 312 26.72 5.58 -12.49
C ALA A 312 26.48 4.36 -11.60
N ASN A 313 26.79 4.51 -10.31
CA ASN A 313 26.34 3.58 -9.28
C ASN A 313 25.20 4.23 -8.50
N TRP A 314 24.04 3.59 -8.50
CA TRP A 314 22.91 3.99 -7.67
C TRP A 314 22.79 3.04 -6.49
N ARG A 315 22.93 3.56 -5.28
CA ARG A 315 22.49 2.86 -4.07
C ARG A 315 21.08 3.31 -3.74
N PHE A 316 20.17 2.37 -3.57
CA PHE A 316 18.80 2.69 -3.18
C PHE A 316 18.79 3.22 -1.74
N LEU A 317 17.88 4.17 -1.47
CA LEU A 317 17.73 4.73 -0.12
C LEU A 317 17.26 3.67 0.88
N ILE A 318 16.47 2.71 0.40
CA ILE A 318 15.88 1.60 1.14
C ILE A 318 16.14 0.32 0.34
N ILE A 319 16.33 -0.80 1.03
CA ILE A 319 16.44 -2.11 0.40
C ILE A 319 15.08 -2.44 -0.24
N MET A 320 15.11 -2.66 -1.55
CA MET A 320 13.95 -2.99 -2.37
C MET A 320 13.42 -4.38 -1.99
N ARG A 321 12.18 -4.69 -2.40
CA ARG A 321 11.60 -6.04 -2.18
C ARG A 321 12.46 -7.15 -2.79
N VAL A 322 12.83 -6.96 -4.06
CA VAL A 322 13.66 -7.85 -4.87
C VAL A 322 14.64 -7.01 -5.71
N ALA A 323 15.56 -7.67 -6.42
CA ALA A 323 16.33 -7.00 -7.47
C ALA A 323 15.34 -6.40 -8.50
N PRO A 324 15.30 -5.07 -8.67
CA PRO A 324 14.26 -4.41 -9.45
C PRO A 324 14.49 -4.44 -10.95
N THR A 325 13.42 -4.21 -11.70
CA THR A 325 13.50 -3.78 -13.09
C THR A 325 13.88 -2.31 -13.15
N ILE A 326 14.88 -1.97 -13.97
CA ILE A 326 15.35 -0.59 -14.12
C ILE A 326 14.90 -0.03 -15.46
N THR A 327 14.09 1.03 -15.43
CA THR A 327 13.82 1.86 -16.61
C THR A 327 14.74 3.06 -16.61
N ARG A 328 15.33 3.34 -17.77
CA ARG A 328 16.28 4.43 -17.98
C ARG A 328 15.62 5.51 -18.81
N TYR A 329 16.06 6.73 -18.56
CA TYR A 329 15.60 7.92 -19.23
C TYR A 329 16.78 8.80 -19.57
N ASN A 330 16.73 9.41 -20.74
CA ASN A 330 17.55 10.56 -21.06
C ASN A 330 16.83 11.81 -20.53
N PRO A 331 17.25 12.39 -19.39
CA PRO A 331 16.57 13.54 -18.81
C PRO A 331 16.70 14.83 -19.65
N GLY A 332 17.55 14.84 -20.69
CA GLY A 332 17.73 15.95 -21.62
C GLY A 332 17.16 15.67 -23.02
N SER A 333 17.67 16.39 -24.02
CA SER A 333 17.14 16.41 -25.39
C SER A 333 17.75 15.36 -26.34
N GLY A 334 18.05 14.15 -25.85
CA GLY A 334 18.68 13.06 -26.62
C GLY A 334 17.75 11.87 -26.89
N THR A 335 18.34 10.75 -27.34
CA THR A 335 17.61 9.49 -27.56
C THR A 335 17.02 8.97 -26.25
N ALA A 336 15.79 8.47 -26.29
CA ALA A 336 15.10 7.90 -25.14
C ALA A 336 15.88 6.75 -24.49
N GLY A 337 15.97 6.75 -23.16
CA GLY A 337 16.64 5.70 -22.38
C GLY A 337 18.17 5.60 -22.50
N GLU A 338 18.79 6.54 -23.22
CA GLU A 338 20.24 6.63 -23.41
C GLU A 338 20.89 7.67 -22.48
N TRP A 339 22.20 7.57 -22.32
CA TRP A 339 22.99 8.64 -21.71
C TRP A 339 22.94 9.88 -22.59
N GLY A 340 22.64 11.04 -22.02
CA GLY A 340 22.73 12.33 -22.70
C GLY A 340 23.96 13.12 -22.26
N ASN A 341 24.45 14.02 -23.10
CA ASN A 341 25.58 14.90 -22.75
C ASN A 341 25.23 16.39 -22.69
N GLY A 342 23.94 16.73 -22.80
CA GLY A 342 23.46 18.11 -22.84
C GLY A 342 23.45 18.72 -24.24
N ALA A 343 23.95 18.00 -25.24
CA ALA A 343 23.59 18.17 -26.64
C ALA A 343 22.61 17.03 -27.02
N SER A 344 21.98 17.12 -28.21
CA SER A 344 21.16 16.04 -28.78
C SER A 344 21.99 14.84 -29.26
N VAL A 345 22.97 14.44 -28.46
CA VAL A 345 23.89 13.33 -28.70
C VAL A 345 23.68 12.33 -27.57
N GLY A 346 23.30 11.11 -27.94
CA GLY A 346 23.07 10.00 -27.02
C GLY A 346 24.21 8.99 -27.02
N ALA A 347 24.27 8.17 -25.97
CA ALA A 347 25.06 6.95 -25.96
C ALA A 347 24.25 5.81 -25.34
N ALA A 348 24.42 4.61 -25.89
CA ALA A 348 23.77 3.41 -25.39
C ALA A 348 23.91 3.31 -23.87
N ALA A 349 22.85 2.95 -23.17
CA ALA A 349 22.91 2.62 -21.76
C ALA A 349 22.66 1.12 -21.58
N ARG A 350 23.10 0.55 -20.46
CA ARG A 350 22.58 -0.73 -19.95
C ARG A 350 22.65 -0.77 -18.45
N THR A 351 21.90 -1.70 -17.89
CA THR A 351 21.84 -1.98 -16.46
C THR A 351 22.71 -3.20 -16.16
N VAL A 352 23.60 -3.11 -15.17
CA VAL A 352 24.49 -4.21 -14.74
C VAL A 352 24.57 -4.29 -13.22
N ASN A 353 24.90 -5.47 -12.70
CA ASN A 353 25.05 -5.73 -11.25
C ASN A 353 23.84 -5.27 -10.43
N ILE A 354 22.63 -5.59 -10.90
CA ILE A 354 21.39 -5.27 -10.18
C ILE A 354 21.30 -6.14 -8.93
N THR A 355 21.11 -5.51 -7.78
CA THR A 355 20.75 -6.14 -6.52
C THR A 355 19.50 -5.46 -5.95
N ASP A 356 18.99 -5.96 -4.83
CA ASP A 356 17.93 -5.30 -4.04
C ASP A 356 18.34 -3.96 -3.40
N SER A 357 19.62 -3.61 -3.45
CA SER A 357 20.22 -2.51 -2.70
C SER A 357 20.97 -1.53 -3.60
N SER A 358 21.31 -1.92 -4.82
CA SER A 358 22.00 -1.06 -5.76
C SER A 358 21.90 -1.53 -7.19
N VAL A 359 22.29 -0.64 -8.10
CA VAL A 359 22.49 -0.95 -9.51
C VAL A 359 23.62 -0.12 -10.10
N ILE A 360 24.28 -0.65 -11.12
CA ILE A 360 25.22 0.08 -11.96
C ILE A 360 24.61 0.30 -13.34
N ILE A 361 24.77 1.50 -13.87
CA ILE A 361 24.39 1.87 -15.23
C ILE A 361 25.68 2.25 -15.94
N ASP A 362 25.97 1.64 -17.08
CA ASP A 362 27.12 1.97 -17.93
C ASP A 362 26.66 2.13 -19.39
N ASN A 363 27.62 2.34 -20.30
CA ASN A 363 27.38 2.41 -21.74
C ASN A 363 27.96 1.23 -22.53
N SER A 364 28.02 0.04 -21.92
CA SER A 364 28.57 -1.17 -22.53
C SER A 364 30.07 -1.14 -22.85
N GLY A 365 30.86 -0.31 -22.17
CA GLY A 365 32.32 -0.31 -22.34
C GLY A 365 32.77 0.32 -23.66
N THR A 366 31.98 1.25 -24.20
CA THR A 366 32.32 1.97 -25.43
C THR A 366 32.89 3.32 -25.06
N VAL A 367 34.16 3.55 -25.35
CA VAL A 367 34.77 4.86 -25.06
C VAL A 367 34.17 5.93 -25.98
N LEU A 368 33.71 7.03 -25.40
CA LEU A 368 33.03 8.12 -26.12
C LEU A 368 33.91 9.35 -26.19
N ALA A 369 33.80 10.09 -27.30
CA ALA A 369 34.50 11.36 -27.48
C ALA A 369 34.21 12.33 -26.32
N ALA A 370 35.22 13.14 -25.98
CA ALA A 370 35.16 14.07 -24.86
C ALA A 370 33.89 14.95 -24.89
N ALA A 371 33.07 14.83 -23.84
CA ALA A 371 31.92 15.68 -23.56
C ALA A 371 32.12 16.42 -22.24
N THR A 372 31.38 17.51 -22.03
CA THR A 372 31.50 18.30 -20.80
C THR A 372 30.82 17.66 -19.60
N GLN A 373 29.81 16.82 -19.83
CA GLN A 373 29.04 16.11 -18.81
C GLN A 373 28.26 14.95 -19.44
N TRP A 374 27.94 13.93 -18.66
CA TRP A 374 26.99 12.87 -19.02
C TRP A 374 25.87 12.80 -17.99
N HIS A 375 24.65 12.57 -18.43
CA HIS A 375 23.48 12.44 -17.57
C HIS A 375 22.59 11.27 -17.93
N ILE A 376 22.04 10.63 -16.91
CA ILE A 376 20.99 9.61 -17.04
C ILE A 376 20.10 9.65 -15.81
N ALA A 377 18.81 9.47 -16.00
CA ALA A 377 17.86 9.31 -14.92
C ALA A 377 17.24 7.92 -14.99
N VAL A 378 16.84 7.38 -13.85
CA VAL A 378 16.30 6.03 -13.77
C VAL A 378 15.17 5.93 -12.76
N GLN A 379 14.34 4.92 -12.97
CA GLN A 379 13.47 4.36 -11.94
C GLN A 379 13.80 2.89 -11.73
N ALA A 380 13.49 2.40 -10.53
CA ALA A 380 13.59 1.02 -10.13
C ALA A 380 12.22 0.54 -9.66
N ASP A 381 11.77 -0.57 -10.20
CA ASP A 381 10.46 -1.17 -9.95
C ASP A 381 10.62 -2.62 -9.45
N ALA A 382 10.05 -2.90 -8.28
CA ALA A 382 10.02 -4.19 -7.61
C ALA A 382 8.62 -4.48 -7.07
N GLU A 383 7.56 -4.03 -7.74
CA GLU A 383 6.18 -4.40 -7.44
C GLU A 383 5.94 -5.92 -7.51
N LEU A 384 4.81 -6.38 -6.99
CA LEU A 384 4.50 -7.79 -6.76
C LEU A 384 4.00 -8.52 -8.01
#